data_AF-W1VYR7-F1
#
_entry.id   AF-W1VYR7-F1
#
_cell.length_a   1.000
_cell.length_b   1.000
_cell.length_c   1.000
_cell.angle_alpha   90.00
_cell.angle_beta   90.00
_cell.angle_gamma   90.00
#
_symmetry.space_group_name_H-M   'P 1'
#
loop_
_entity.id
_entity.type
_entity.pdbx_description
1 polymer ?
#
loop_
_entity_poly.entity_id
_entity_poly.type
_entity_poly.pdbx_seq_one_letter_code
_entity_poly.pdbx_strand_id
1 'polypeptide(L)'
;MFTSYSEVGIKNPDNSGQALPLTYVCCREQAEDGACWHLLTSEKVASAADARRIVSHYERRWLIEEYHKAWKSGGTCVESLRMQTRDNLERIVVIKAFIAVRVLGLRQGGISEETQNDSCEKILLPTEWKLLWVKLEGKPLPSQTPTLKWACLKLAKLRRWHDSKRTGRPGCVVMWDGWFRLQDMVEGYLVMESLDQEL
;
A
#
# COMPACT_ATOMS: atom_id res chain seq x y z
N MET A 1 16.41 -19.56 -9.21
CA MET A 1 16.14 -19.56 -7.75
C MET A 1 15.87 -20.99 -7.32
N PHE A 2 16.56 -21.47 -6.28
CA PHE A 2 16.39 -22.80 -5.73
C PHE A 2 15.64 -22.70 -4.39
N THR A 3 14.62 -23.53 -4.20
CA THR A 3 13.86 -23.58 -2.96
C THR A 3 13.94 -24.98 -2.37
N SER A 4 14.29 -25.08 -1.09
CA SER A 4 14.31 -26.33 -0.33
C SER A 4 13.57 -26.16 0.98
N TYR A 5 13.02 -27.23 1.53
CA TYR A 5 12.27 -27.19 2.79
C TYR A 5 12.51 -28.46 3.62
N SER A 6 12.38 -28.35 4.93
CA SER A 6 12.55 -29.46 5.87
C SER A 6 11.81 -29.17 7.18
N GLU A 7 11.27 -30.21 7.82
CA GLU A 7 10.76 -30.10 9.18
C GLU A 7 11.92 -29.95 10.17
N VAL A 8 11.80 -29.00 11.10
CA VAL A 8 12.81 -28.70 12.11
C VAL A 8 12.18 -28.56 13.48
N GLY A 9 12.95 -28.82 14.53
CA GLY A 9 12.54 -28.58 15.92
C GLY A 9 13.41 -27.51 16.55
N ILE A 10 12.81 -26.43 17.07
CA ILE A 10 13.54 -25.44 17.87
C ILE A 10 13.54 -25.89 19.33
N LYS A 11 14.72 -26.13 19.89
CA LYS A 11 14.90 -26.45 21.31
C LYS A 11 14.83 -25.19 22.16
N ASN A 12 14.38 -25.33 23.40
CA ASN A 12 14.51 -24.25 24.37
C ASN A 12 16.00 -23.94 24.64
N PRO A 13 16.34 -22.69 25.01
CA PRO A 13 17.73 -22.30 25.27
C PRO A 13 18.43 -23.12 26.36
N ASP A 14 17.67 -23.61 27.34
CA ASP A 14 18.14 -24.45 28.45
C ASP A 14 18.07 -25.97 28.14
N ASN A 15 17.70 -26.34 26.90
CA ASN A 15 17.42 -27.70 26.46
C ASN A 15 16.33 -28.44 27.26
N SER A 16 15.49 -27.72 28.02
CA SER A 16 14.36 -28.31 28.73
C SER A 16 13.13 -28.40 27.83
N GLY A 17 12.18 -29.26 28.18
CA GLY A 17 10.90 -29.37 27.48
C GLY A 17 10.96 -29.99 26.07
N GLN A 18 9.82 -29.96 25.38
CA GLN A 18 9.68 -30.49 24.02
C GLN A 18 10.13 -29.45 22.99
N ALA A 19 10.86 -29.87 21.96
CA ALA A 19 11.24 -29.00 20.86
C ALA A 19 9.98 -28.51 20.10
N LEU A 20 9.92 -27.21 19.78
CA LEU A 20 8.84 -26.61 19.02
C LEU A 20 8.95 -27.02 17.54
N PRO A 21 8.01 -27.81 16.99
CA PRO A 21 8.05 -28.22 15.59
C PRO A 21 7.71 -27.04 14.68
N LEU A 22 8.54 -26.81 13.67
CA LEU A 22 8.37 -25.80 12.64
C LEU A 22 8.81 -26.34 11.28
N THR A 23 8.53 -25.60 10.22
CA THR A 23 9.09 -25.86 8.90
C THR A 23 10.15 -24.81 8.60
N TYR A 24 11.32 -25.28 8.16
CA TYR A 24 12.35 -24.45 7.57
C TYR A 24 12.20 -24.41 6.04
N VAL A 25 12.27 -23.22 5.46
CA VAL A 25 12.28 -22.99 4.01
C VAL A 25 13.49 -22.14 3.65
N CYS A 26 14.34 -22.66 2.77
CA CYS A 26 15.47 -21.93 2.19
C CYS A 26 15.14 -21.53 0.76
N CYS A 27 15.40 -20.28 0.41
CA CYS A 27 15.28 -19.77 -0.94
C CYS A 27 16.56 -19.04 -1.33
N ARG A 28 17.27 -19.54 -2.34
CA ARG A 28 18.55 -18.96 -2.77
C ARG A 28 18.60 -18.68 -4.26
N GLU A 29 19.24 -17.58 -4.61
CA GLU A 29 19.64 -17.30 -5.99
C GLU A 29 20.78 -18.23 -6.43
N GLN A 30 21.03 -18.29 -7.75
CA GLN A 30 22.07 -19.17 -8.30
C GLN A 30 23.46 -18.53 -8.28
N ALA A 31 23.52 -17.20 -8.23
CA ALA A 31 24.78 -16.46 -8.18
C ALA A 31 25.46 -16.67 -6.81
N GLU A 32 26.79 -16.65 -6.81
CA GLU A 32 27.63 -16.90 -5.62
C GLU A 32 27.32 -15.91 -4.48
N ASP A 33 27.11 -14.63 -4.81
CA ASP A 33 26.68 -13.57 -3.88
C ASP A 33 25.17 -13.27 -3.98
N GLY A 34 24.39 -14.23 -4.47
CA GLY A 34 22.96 -14.09 -4.65
C GLY A 34 22.19 -14.00 -3.34
N ALA A 35 21.00 -13.40 -3.38
CA ALA A 35 20.15 -13.33 -2.20
C ALA A 35 19.81 -14.73 -1.68
N CYS A 36 19.90 -14.92 -0.36
CA CYS A 36 19.57 -16.16 0.33
C CYS A 36 18.66 -15.86 1.53
N TRP A 37 17.46 -16.43 1.51
CA TRP A 37 16.49 -16.34 2.60
C TRP A 37 16.38 -17.66 3.34
N HIS A 38 16.46 -17.55 4.66
CA HIS A 38 16.27 -18.62 5.62
C HIS A 38 14.99 -18.31 6.41
N LEU A 39 13.92 -19.01 6.11
CA LEU A 39 12.60 -18.74 6.66
C LEU A 39 12.19 -19.88 7.61
N LEU A 40 11.66 -19.51 8.76
CA LEU A 40 11.00 -20.42 9.69
C LEU A 40 9.52 -20.10 9.68
N THR A 41 8.68 -21.12 9.56
CA THR A 41 7.23 -20.96 9.49
C THR A 41 6.52 -22.05 10.29
N SER A 42 5.38 -21.69 10.87
CA SER A 42 4.43 -22.63 11.47
C SER A 42 3.55 -23.32 10.41
N GLU A 43 3.54 -22.82 9.18
CA GLU A 43 2.81 -23.42 8.07
C GLU A 43 3.39 -24.79 7.71
N LYS A 44 2.51 -25.73 7.35
CA LYS A 44 2.94 -27.05 6.84
C LYS A 44 3.41 -26.92 5.40
N VAL A 45 4.52 -27.55 5.08
CA VAL A 45 5.09 -27.55 3.72
C VAL A 45 5.35 -28.98 3.31
N ALA A 46 4.48 -29.51 2.44
CA ALA A 46 4.57 -30.89 1.96
C ALA A 46 5.08 -30.96 0.50
N SER A 47 5.19 -29.82 -0.17
CA SER A 47 5.56 -29.74 -1.57
C SER A 47 6.41 -28.52 -1.89
N ALA A 48 7.07 -28.56 -3.05
CA ALA A 48 7.76 -27.39 -3.59
C ALA A 48 6.80 -26.22 -3.88
N ALA A 49 5.52 -26.49 -4.16
CA ALA A 49 4.51 -25.45 -4.36
C ALA A 49 4.21 -24.71 -3.05
N ASP A 50 4.07 -25.46 -1.94
CA ASP A 50 3.88 -24.87 -0.61
C ASP A 50 5.07 -24.01 -0.20
N ALA A 51 6.29 -24.51 -0.44
CA ALA A 51 7.51 -23.76 -0.12
C ALA A 51 7.57 -22.43 -0.88
N ARG A 52 7.21 -22.42 -2.17
CA ARG A 52 7.11 -21.19 -2.98
C ARG A 52 6.04 -20.24 -2.46
N ARG A 53 4.93 -20.75 -1.92
CA ARG A 53 3.90 -19.93 -1.28
C ARG A 53 4.43 -19.23 -0.02
N ILE A 54 5.23 -19.91 0.80
CA ILE A 54 5.88 -19.27 1.96
C ILE A 54 6.82 -18.15 1.52
N VAL A 55 7.62 -18.39 0.47
CA VAL A 55 8.48 -17.35 -0.11
C VAL A 55 7.65 -16.16 -0.60
N SER A 56 6.54 -16.39 -1.30
CA SER A 56 5.70 -15.29 -1.81
C SER A 56 5.01 -14.49 -0.70
N HIS A 57 4.72 -15.09 0.45
CA HIS A 57 4.30 -14.34 1.64
C HIS A 57 5.42 -13.42 2.13
N TYR A 58 6.66 -13.93 2.20
CA TYR A 58 7.81 -13.15 2.67
C TYR A 58 8.24 -12.04 1.71
N GLU A 59 8.06 -12.23 0.40
CA GLU A 59 8.24 -11.17 -0.61
C GLU A 59 7.34 -9.95 -0.32
N ARG A 60 6.15 -10.18 0.25
CA ARG A 60 5.21 -9.11 0.62
C ARG A 60 5.61 -8.39 1.91
N ARG A 61 6.61 -8.86 2.67
CA ARG A 61 7.10 -8.22 3.90
C ARG A 61 7.47 -6.75 3.66
N TRP A 62 8.03 -6.43 2.49
CA TRP A 62 8.46 -5.07 2.15
C TRP A 62 7.30 -4.05 2.11
N LEU A 63 6.04 -4.50 2.04
CA LEU A 63 4.88 -3.62 2.07
C LEU A 63 4.83 -2.75 3.34
N ILE A 64 5.33 -3.24 4.48
CA ILE A 64 5.38 -2.45 5.71
C ILE A 64 6.36 -1.28 5.59
N GLU A 65 7.45 -1.45 4.83
CA GLU A 65 8.42 -0.37 4.58
C GLU A 65 7.85 0.69 3.65
N GLU A 66 7.06 0.27 2.66
CA GLU A 66 6.29 1.20 1.81
C GLU A 66 5.26 1.99 2.64
N TYR A 67 4.62 1.35 3.62
CA TYR A 67 3.76 2.02 4.59
C TYR A 67 4.54 3.02 5.46
N HIS A 68 5.65 2.61 6.07
CA HIS A 68 6.49 3.51 6.87
C HIS A 68 6.96 4.72 6.06
N LYS A 69 7.34 4.50 4.80
CA LYS A 69 7.71 5.58 3.89
C LYS A 69 6.54 6.52 3.60
N ALA A 70 5.35 6.00 3.28
CA ALA A 70 4.17 6.81 3.03
C ALA A 70 3.71 7.59 4.27
N TRP A 71 3.85 7.01 5.46
CA TRP A 71 3.51 7.66 6.72
C TRP A 71 4.51 8.74 7.09
N LYS A 72 5.80 8.50 6.86
CA LYS A 72 6.88 9.44 7.19
C LYS A 72 7.18 10.38 6.03
N SER A 73 8.39 10.29 5.49
CA SER A 73 8.98 11.26 4.56
C SER A 73 8.43 11.21 3.13
N GLY A 74 7.79 10.11 2.74
CA GLY A 74 7.26 9.91 1.38
C GLY A 74 5.79 10.25 1.21
N GLY A 75 5.12 10.75 2.25
CA GLY A 75 3.71 11.13 2.15
C GLY A 75 3.28 12.09 3.25
N THR A 76 2.74 11.57 4.34
CA THR A 76 2.04 12.41 5.33
C THR A 76 2.95 13.37 6.09
N CYS A 77 4.27 13.20 5.99
CA CYS A 77 5.29 13.99 6.68
C CYS A 77 5.05 14.04 8.19
N VAL A 78 4.67 12.92 8.79
CA VAL A 78 4.29 12.89 10.22
C VAL A 78 5.40 13.39 11.16
N GLU A 79 6.67 13.12 10.82
CA GLU A 79 7.85 13.54 11.61
C GLU A 79 8.17 15.04 11.46
N SER A 80 7.55 15.75 10.50
CA SER A 80 7.71 17.20 10.32
C SER A 80 6.71 18.03 11.13
N LEU A 81 5.80 17.39 11.88
CA LEU A 81 4.80 18.09 12.67
C LEU A 81 5.45 18.85 13.84
N ARG A 82 4.84 19.97 14.22
CA ARG A 82 5.32 20.87 15.30
C ARG A 82 4.21 21.16 16.30
N MET A 83 3.55 20.10 16.76
CA MET A 83 2.51 20.18 17.80
C MET A 83 3.16 20.59 19.13
N GLN A 84 2.48 21.47 19.87
CA GLN A 84 3.01 22.05 21.12
C GLN A 84 2.86 21.13 22.34
N THR A 85 2.13 20.02 22.22
CA THR A 85 1.96 19.02 23.28
C THR A 85 2.09 17.61 22.74
N ARG A 86 2.51 16.70 23.61
CA ARG A 86 2.58 15.26 23.31
C ARG A 86 1.22 14.71 22.90
N ASP A 87 0.15 15.02 23.64
CA ASP A 87 -1.18 14.50 23.38
C ASP A 87 -1.71 14.91 22.00
N ASN A 88 -1.48 16.16 21.60
CA ASN A 88 -1.85 16.64 20.27
C ASN A 88 -1.03 15.94 19.18
N LEU A 89 0.26 15.69 19.43
CA LEU A 89 1.11 14.93 18.52
C LEU A 89 0.63 13.48 18.37
N GLU A 90 0.33 12.78 19.46
CA GLU A 90 -0.15 11.40 19.43
C GLU A 90 -1.45 11.27 18.60
N ARG A 91 -2.42 12.18 18.80
CA ARG A 91 -3.67 12.19 18.05
C ARG A 91 -3.45 12.35 16.54
N ILE A 92 -2.66 13.34 16.13
CA ILE A 92 -2.44 13.61 14.69
C ILE A 92 -1.58 12.52 14.02
N VAL A 93 -0.65 11.91 14.77
CA VAL A 93 0.18 10.79 14.30
C VAL A 93 -0.69 9.60 13.91
N VAL A 94 -1.69 9.28 14.74
CA VAL A 94 -2.67 8.21 14.47
C VAL A 94 -3.53 8.54 13.24
N ILE A 95 -4.05 9.77 13.12
CA ILE A 95 -4.84 10.18 11.95
C ILE A 95 -4.02 10.02 10.67
N LYS A 96 -2.78 10.52 10.66
CA LYS A 96 -1.87 10.39 9.52
C LYS A 96 -1.53 8.94 9.19
N ALA A 97 -1.44 8.05 10.17
CA ALA A 97 -1.21 6.62 9.93
C ALA A 97 -2.32 6.02 9.03
N PHE A 98 -3.60 6.29 9.35
CA PHE A 98 -4.72 5.81 8.54
C PHE A 98 -4.77 6.45 7.15
N ILE A 99 -4.41 7.73 7.03
CA ILE A 99 -4.28 8.38 5.73
C ILE A 99 -3.19 7.68 4.89
N ALA A 100 -2.04 7.35 5.49
CA ALA A 100 -0.97 6.64 4.79
C ALA A 100 -1.44 5.26 4.29
N VAL A 101 -2.20 4.52 5.11
CA VAL A 101 -2.83 3.26 4.67
C VAL A 101 -3.76 3.49 3.49
N ARG A 102 -4.58 4.53 3.51
CA ARG A 102 -5.52 4.84 2.42
C ARG A 102 -4.79 5.14 1.10
N VAL A 103 -3.75 5.97 1.14
CA VAL A 103 -2.93 6.30 -0.04
C VAL A 103 -2.19 5.08 -0.56
N LEU A 104 -1.62 4.26 0.33
CA LEU A 104 -0.98 3.01 -0.07
C LEU A 104 -1.98 2.01 -0.65
N GLY A 105 -3.19 1.94 -0.10
CA GLY A 105 -4.30 1.13 -0.60
C GLY A 105 -4.71 1.51 -2.01
N LEU A 106 -4.82 2.81 -2.33
CA LEU A 106 -5.10 3.28 -3.70
C LEU A 106 -4.03 2.80 -4.68
N ARG A 107 -2.76 2.89 -4.26
CA ARG A 107 -1.63 2.44 -5.07
C ARG A 107 -1.64 0.94 -5.29
N GLN A 108 -1.69 0.16 -4.21
CA GLN A 108 -1.65 -1.32 -4.29
C GLN A 108 -2.88 -1.86 -4.99
N GLY A 109 -4.04 -1.29 -4.68
CA GLY A 109 -5.32 -1.61 -5.31
C GLY A 109 -5.27 -1.45 -6.82
N GLY A 110 -4.68 -0.35 -7.32
CA GLY A 110 -4.59 -0.07 -8.74
C GLY A 110 -3.48 -0.79 -9.51
N ILE A 111 -2.52 -1.41 -8.81
CA ILE A 111 -1.39 -2.15 -9.42
C ILE A 111 -1.58 -3.66 -9.35
N SER A 112 -2.24 -4.17 -8.31
CA SER A 112 -2.44 -5.61 -8.11
C SER A 112 -3.41 -6.19 -9.14
N GLU A 113 -3.04 -7.32 -9.76
CA GLU A 113 -3.88 -7.98 -10.77
C GLU A 113 -5.23 -8.43 -10.20
N GLU A 114 -5.25 -8.80 -8.92
CA GLU A 114 -6.43 -9.26 -8.21
C GLU A 114 -7.45 -8.14 -7.97
N THR A 115 -6.99 -6.90 -7.78
CA THR A 115 -7.86 -5.78 -7.33
C THR A 115 -7.96 -4.63 -8.32
N GLN A 116 -7.09 -4.55 -9.34
CA GLN A 116 -7.02 -3.40 -10.25
C GLN A 116 -8.34 -3.09 -10.97
N ASN A 117 -9.19 -4.10 -11.16
CA ASN A 117 -10.49 -3.99 -11.83
C ASN A 117 -11.66 -3.76 -10.87
N ASP A 118 -11.41 -3.77 -9.55
CA ASP A 118 -12.43 -3.44 -8.57
C ASP A 118 -12.84 -1.97 -8.67
N SER A 119 -14.06 -1.66 -8.22
CA SER A 119 -14.52 -0.28 -8.06
C SER A 119 -13.58 0.54 -7.18
N CYS A 120 -13.26 1.76 -7.61
CA CYS A 120 -12.46 2.68 -6.80
C CYS A 120 -13.20 3.14 -5.53
N GLU A 121 -14.52 2.96 -5.44
CA GLU A 121 -15.30 3.24 -4.23
C GLU A 121 -14.98 2.33 -3.04
N LYS A 122 -14.20 1.26 -3.23
CA LYS A 122 -13.60 0.53 -2.11
C LYS A 122 -12.68 1.41 -1.25
N ILE A 123 -12.16 2.52 -1.80
CA ILE A 123 -11.21 3.39 -1.11
C ILE A 123 -11.55 4.88 -1.28
N LEU A 124 -12.04 5.32 -2.43
CA LEU A 124 -12.49 6.70 -2.67
C LEU A 124 -13.98 6.85 -2.33
N LEU A 125 -14.36 8.02 -1.86
CA LEU A 125 -15.75 8.43 -1.73
C LEU A 125 -16.33 8.78 -3.12
N PRO A 126 -17.65 8.71 -3.30
CA PRO A 126 -18.30 9.11 -4.54
C PRO A 126 -17.89 10.51 -5.01
N THR A 127 -17.84 11.48 -4.10
CA THR A 127 -17.44 12.86 -4.40
C THR A 127 -15.99 12.93 -4.89
N GLU A 128 -15.08 12.18 -4.27
CA GLU A 128 -13.65 12.19 -4.62
C GLU A 128 -13.41 11.70 -6.05
N TRP A 129 -13.96 10.53 -6.42
CA TRP A 129 -13.71 10.01 -7.77
C TRP A 129 -14.45 10.84 -8.84
N LYS A 130 -15.64 11.37 -8.54
CA LYS A 130 -16.39 12.25 -9.45
C LYS A 130 -15.63 13.56 -9.71
N LEU A 131 -15.09 14.20 -8.67
CA LEU A 131 -14.27 15.40 -8.84
C LEU A 131 -13.00 15.12 -9.64
N LEU A 132 -12.36 13.98 -9.39
CA LEU A 132 -11.20 13.55 -10.16
C LEU A 132 -11.56 13.32 -11.64
N TRP A 133 -12.73 12.73 -11.91
CA TRP A 133 -13.25 12.50 -13.26
C TRP A 133 -13.51 13.82 -13.99
N VAL A 134 -14.31 14.71 -13.38
CA VAL A 134 -14.63 16.02 -13.96
C VAL A 134 -13.36 16.80 -14.29
N LYS A 135 -12.36 16.76 -13.40
CA LYS A 135 -11.10 17.48 -13.59
C LYS A 135 -10.24 16.94 -14.75
N LEU A 136 -10.18 15.62 -14.94
CA LEU A 136 -9.18 14.99 -15.80
C LEU A 136 -9.74 14.37 -17.08
N GLU A 137 -11.01 14.01 -17.12
CA GLU A 137 -11.62 13.38 -18.29
C GLU A 137 -12.35 14.40 -19.18
N GLY A 138 -12.92 15.47 -18.60
CA GLY A 138 -13.70 16.45 -19.35
C GLY A 138 -14.91 15.85 -20.08
N LYS A 139 -15.43 14.72 -19.57
CA LYS A 139 -16.56 13.97 -20.12
C LYS A 139 -17.68 13.88 -19.09
N PRO A 140 -18.93 13.61 -19.53
CA PRO A 140 -20.02 13.28 -18.60
C PRO A 140 -19.60 12.16 -17.64
N LEU A 141 -20.15 12.19 -16.43
CA LEU A 141 -19.92 11.14 -15.44
C LEU A 141 -20.40 9.79 -16.00
N PRO A 142 -19.62 8.71 -15.83
CA PRO A 142 -20.01 7.38 -16.26
C PRO A 142 -21.15 6.88 -15.37
N SER A 143 -21.96 5.97 -15.91
CA SER A 143 -23.01 5.28 -15.14
C SER A 143 -22.43 4.29 -14.12
N GLN A 144 -21.24 3.75 -14.39
CA GLN A 144 -20.53 2.82 -13.51
C GLN A 144 -19.31 3.48 -12.90
N THR A 145 -19.06 3.18 -11.63
CA THR A 145 -17.88 3.66 -10.90
C THR A 145 -16.59 3.17 -11.59
N PRO A 146 -15.59 4.05 -11.81
CA PRO A 146 -14.32 3.66 -12.38
C PRO A 146 -13.53 2.69 -11.49
N THR A 147 -12.53 2.02 -12.07
CA THR A 147 -11.73 1.02 -11.35
C THR A 147 -10.63 1.61 -10.46
N LEU A 148 -10.08 0.83 -9.53
CA LEU A 148 -8.90 1.20 -8.74
C LEU A 148 -7.68 1.53 -9.62
N LYS A 149 -7.50 0.82 -10.74
CA LYS A 149 -6.46 1.14 -11.73
C LYS A 149 -6.63 2.55 -12.29
N TRP A 150 -7.86 2.89 -12.66
CA TRP A 150 -8.18 4.23 -13.15
C TRP A 150 -7.86 5.28 -12.09
N ALA A 151 -8.33 5.09 -10.86
CA ALA A 151 -8.11 6.03 -9.77
C ALA A 151 -6.62 6.24 -9.49
N CYS A 152 -5.85 5.14 -9.39
CA CYS A 152 -4.41 5.17 -9.17
C CYS A 152 -3.67 6.00 -10.25
N LEU A 153 -3.93 5.70 -11.52
CA LEU A 153 -3.26 6.42 -12.63
C LEU A 153 -3.71 7.87 -12.74
N LYS A 154 -4.97 8.18 -12.45
CA LYS A 154 -5.51 9.54 -12.55
C LYS A 154 -5.05 10.43 -11.40
N LEU A 155 -4.97 9.90 -10.19
CA LEU A 155 -4.31 10.56 -9.06
C LEU A 155 -2.85 10.89 -9.38
N ALA A 156 -2.11 9.94 -9.95
CA ALA A 156 -0.73 10.19 -10.35
C ALA A 156 -0.63 11.29 -11.43
N LYS A 157 -1.52 11.28 -12.43
CA LYS A 157 -1.58 12.30 -13.48
C LYS A 157 -1.93 13.69 -12.96
N LEU A 158 -2.69 13.80 -11.87
CA LEU A 158 -3.01 15.08 -11.23
C LEU A 158 -1.74 15.87 -10.83
N ARG A 159 -0.61 15.16 -10.66
CA ARG A 159 0.71 15.72 -10.35
C ARG A 159 1.73 15.55 -11.47
N ARG A 160 1.25 15.49 -12.72
CA ARG A 160 2.09 15.43 -13.94
C ARG A 160 3.04 14.22 -13.99
N TRP A 161 2.68 13.13 -13.32
CA TRP A 161 3.38 11.86 -13.51
C TRP A 161 3.18 11.36 -14.94
N HIS A 162 4.29 11.04 -15.61
CA HIS A 162 4.35 10.71 -17.04
C HIS A 162 4.98 9.33 -17.31
N ASP A 163 5.15 8.50 -16.26
CA ASP A 163 5.69 7.15 -16.35
C ASP A 163 7.01 7.03 -17.13
N SER A 164 8.03 7.80 -16.72
CA SER A 164 9.32 7.89 -17.43
C SER A 164 10.01 6.54 -17.68
N LYS A 165 9.78 5.55 -16.80
CA LYS A 165 10.33 4.18 -16.93
C LYS A 165 9.35 3.17 -17.54
N ARG A 166 8.17 3.60 -17.99
CA ARG A 166 7.12 2.75 -18.60
C ARG A 166 6.73 1.55 -17.73
N THR A 167 6.69 1.78 -16.42
CA THR A 167 6.39 0.74 -15.44
C THR A 167 4.89 0.59 -15.21
N GLY A 168 4.10 1.63 -15.53
CA GLY A 168 2.70 1.74 -15.16
C GLY A 168 2.46 1.85 -13.66
N ARG A 169 3.51 2.06 -12.84
CA ARG A 169 3.47 1.96 -11.37
C ARG A 169 3.87 3.28 -10.72
N PRO A 170 2.90 4.13 -10.32
CA PRO A 170 3.19 5.34 -9.58
C PRO A 170 3.90 5.06 -8.25
N GLY A 171 4.83 5.92 -7.86
CA GLY A 171 5.50 5.86 -6.56
C GLY A 171 4.64 6.44 -5.43
N CYS A 172 4.96 6.10 -4.17
CA CYS A 172 4.21 6.57 -3.00
C CYS A 172 4.12 8.11 -2.89
N VAL A 173 5.20 8.83 -3.19
CA VAL A 173 5.24 10.31 -3.18
C VAL A 173 4.26 10.89 -4.19
N VAL A 174 4.25 10.36 -5.41
CA VAL A 174 3.33 10.80 -6.47
C VAL A 174 1.88 10.54 -6.07
N MET A 175 1.63 9.39 -5.45
CA MET A 175 0.30 9.02 -4.98
C MET A 175 -0.17 9.92 -3.83
N TRP A 176 0.70 10.21 -2.87
CA TRP A 176 0.42 11.16 -1.80
C TRP A 176 0.07 12.54 -2.35
N ASP A 177 0.94 13.08 -3.20
CA ASP A 177 0.76 14.41 -3.78
C ASP A 177 -0.54 14.52 -4.59
N GLY A 178 -0.90 13.45 -5.32
CA GLY A 178 -2.14 13.37 -6.09
C GLY A 178 -3.36 13.30 -5.18
N TRP A 179 -3.32 12.44 -4.16
CA TRP A 179 -4.40 12.32 -3.18
C TRP A 179 -4.61 13.61 -2.40
N PHE A 180 -3.53 14.23 -1.91
CA PHE A 180 -3.58 15.50 -1.20
C PHE A 180 -4.19 16.61 -2.06
N ARG A 181 -3.78 16.70 -3.33
CA ARG A 181 -4.38 17.65 -4.27
C ARG A 181 -5.87 17.38 -4.52
N LEU A 182 -6.29 16.12 -4.52
CA LEU A 182 -7.70 15.78 -4.61
C LEU A 182 -8.48 16.23 -3.37
N GLN A 183 -7.89 16.11 -2.17
CA GLN A 183 -8.53 16.62 -0.95
C GLN A 183 -8.74 18.14 -0.99
N ASP A 184 -7.78 18.92 -1.49
CA ASP A 184 -7.98 20.38 -1.70
C ASP A 184 -9.21 20.66 -2.59
N MET A 185 -9.42 19.83 -3.63
CA MET A 185 -10.54 19.98 -4.55
C MET A 185 -11.86 19.60 -3.89
N VAL A 186 -11.85 18.58 -3.03
CA VAL A 186 -13.03 18.16 -2.25
C VAL A 186 -13.42 19.27 -1.28
N GLU A 187 -12.46 19.85 -0.56
CA GLU A 187 -12.70 20.98 0.33
C GLU A 187 -13.32 22.16 -0.43
N GLY A 188 -12.73 22.55 -1.56
CA GLY A 188 -13.28 23.62 -2.40
C GLY A 188 -14.69 23.34 -2.92
N TYR A 189 -14.99 22.10 -3.30
CA TYR A 189 -16.33 21.69 -3.72
C TYR A 189 -17.34 21.82 -2.56
N LEU A 190 -17.00 21.35 -1.36
CA LEU A 190 -17.89 21.42 -0.20
C LEU A 190 -18.15 22.87 0.24
N VAL A 191 -17.14 23.73 0.17
CA VAL A 191 -17.31 25.17 0.44
C VAL A 191 -18.27 25.80 -0.58
N MET A 192 -18.12 25.49 -1.87
CA MET A 192 -19.01 26.01 -2.91
C MET A 192 -20.45 25.51 -2.75
N GLU A 193 -20.62 24.23 -2.45
CA GLU A 193 -21.95 23.63 -2.20
C GLU A 193 -22.66 24.27 -1.01
N SER A 194 -21.91 24.71 0.01
CA SER A 194 -22.51 25.43 1.15
C SER A 194 -23.01 26.84 0.80
N LEU A 195 -22.39 27.53 -0.17
CA LEU A 195 -22.87 28.83 -0.65
C LEU A 195 -24.19 28.71 -1.41
N ASP A 196 -24.34 27.66 -2.21
CA ASP A 196 -25.55 27.41 -3.00
C ASP A 196 -26.75 26.99 -2.13
N GLN A 197 -26.54 26.61 -0.87
CA GLN A 197 -27.61 26.28 0.08
C GLN A 197 -28.18 27.52 0.80
N GLU A 198 -27.45 28.64 0.81
CA GLU A 198 -27.89 29.90 1.42
C GLU A 198 -28.54 30.88 0.42
N LEU A 199 -28.49 30.57 -0.89
CA LEU A 199 -29.12 31.32 -1.98
C LEU A 199 -30.45 30.68 -2.41
#